data_AF-A0A6A3AGX3-F1
#
_entry.id   AF-A0A6A3AGX3-F1
#
_cell.length_a   1.000
_cell.length_b   1.000
_cell.length_c   1.000
_cell.angle_alpha   90.00
_cell.angle_beta   90.00
_cell.angle_gamma   90.00
#
_symmetry.space_group_name_H-M   'P 1'
#
loop_
_entity.id
_entity.type
_entity.pdbx_description
1 polymer ?
#
loop_
_entity_poly.entity_id
_entity_poly.type
_entity_poly.pdbx_seq_one_letter_code
_entity_poly.pdbx_strand_id
1 'polypeptide(L)'
;MERYNKSIAREATIKYIEVAKKHGLTPVELALGFLRDRPFMTSSIIGATSVNQLKEDIDAFLTIPRPLASEVMEDIEAVFKRYKDPAIL
;
A
#
# COMPACT_ATOMS: atom_id res chain seq x y z
N MET A 1 -19.14 -2.94 11.30
CA MET A 1 -17.74 -3.10 11.82
C MET A 1 -17.29 -4.56 11.86
N GLU A 2 -18.18 -5.54 11.98
CA GLU A 2 -17.82 -6.97 12.03
C GLU A 2 -17.03 -7.45 10.79
N ARG A 3 -17.37 -6.94 9.59
CA ARG A 3 -16.61 -7.14 8.35
C ARG A 3 -15.13 -6.73 8.45
N TYR A 4 -14.80 -5.68 9.20
CA TYR A 4 -13.41 -5.26 9.38
C TYR A 4 -12.72 -5.98 10.55
N ASN A 5 -13.50 -6.41 11.55
CA ASN A 5 -12.98 -7.03 12.77
C ASN A 5 -12.76 -8.55 12.65
N LYS A 6 -13.48 -9.24 11.76
CA LYS A 6 -13.31 -10.68 11.47
C LYS A 6 -12.51 -10.96 10.20
N SER A 7 -12.23 -9.93 9.41
CA SER A 7 -11.52 -10.04 8.15
C SER A 7 -10.03 -10.30 8.37
N ILE A 8 -9.47 -11.18 7.55
CA ILE A 8 -8.02 -11.44 7.45
C ILE A 8 -7.23 -10.21 6.94
N ALA A 9 -7.90 -9.08 6.68
CA ALA A 9 -7.28 -7.82 6.29
C ALA A 9 -6.27 -7.33 7.34
N ARG A 10 -6.51 -7.56 8.63
CA ARG A 10 -5.51 -7.19 9.66
C ARG A 10 -4.19 -7.94 9.43
N GLU A 11 -4.26 -9.24 9.15
CA GLU A 11 -3.07 -10.04 8.86
C GLU A 11 -2.40 -9.61 7.56
N ALA A 12 -3.19 -9.40 6.50
CA ALA A 12 -2.67 -8.91 5.21
C ALA A 12 -1.97 -7.55 5.36
N THR A 13 -2.54 -6.62 6.12
CA THR A 13 -1.95 -5.31 6.42
C THR A 13 -0.62 -5.46 7.16
N ILE A 14 -0.53 -6.35 8.15
CA ILE A 14 0.75 -6.64 8.82
C ILE A 14 1.79 -7.13 7.82
N LYS A 15 1.40 -7.99 6.87
CA LYS A 15 2.32 -8.47 5.83
C LYS A 15 2.78 -7.38 4.87
N TYR A 16 1.90 -6.47 4.46
CA TYR A 16 2.34 -5.32 3.66
C TYR A 16 3.23 -4.35 4.44
N ILE A 17 3.01 -4.17 5.74
CA ILE A 17 3.92 -3.37 6.59
C ILE A 17 5.30 -4.03 6.67
N GLU A 18 5.36 -5.37 6.79
CA GLU A 18 6.63 -6.12 6.75
C GLU A 18 7.36 -5.93 5.40
N VAL A 19 6.63 -5.96 4.28
CA VAL A 19 7.19 -5.68 2.93
C VAL A 19 7.72 -4.26 2.84
N ALA A 20 6.95 -3.26 3.26
CA ALA A 20 7.39 -1.86 3.26
C ALA A 20 8.71 -1.71 4.05
N LYS A 21 8.75 -2.27 5.26
CA LYS A 21 9.93 -2.25 6.12
C LYS A 21 11.14 -2.95 5.49
N LYS A 22 10.94 -4.10 4.83
CA LYS A 22 12.01 -4.85 4.14
C LYS A 22 12.70 -3.98 3.08
N HIS A 23 11.94 -3.13 2.40
CA HIS A 23 12.41 -2.28 1.31
C HIS A 23 12.71 -0.83 1.72
N GLY A 24 12.68 -0.53 3.02
CA GLY A 24 12.95 0.82 3.52
C GLY A 24 11.88 1.86 3.16
N LEU A 25 10.66 1.41 2.85
CA LEU A 25 9.51 2.25 2.53
C LEU A 25 8.60 2.42 3.74
N THR A 26 7.88 3.54 3.82
CA THR A 26 6.73 3.64 4.72
C THR A 26 5.55 2.82 4.18
N PRO A 27 4.58 2.44 5.02
CA PRO A 27 3.35 1.80 4.54
C PRO A 27 2.57 2.66 3.53
N VAL A 28 2.64 3.99 3.69
CA VAL A 28 2.00 4.95 2.77
C VAL A 28 2.69 4.93 1.42
N GLU A 29 4.02 5.00 1.40
CA GLU A 29 4.84 4.92 0.19
C GLU A 29 4.60 3.63 -0.60
N LEU A 30 4.55 2.48 0.10
CA LEU A 30 4.26 1.19 -0.54
C LEU A 30 2.87 1.19 -1.19
N ALA A 31 1.84 1.60 -0.45
CA ALA A 31 0.46 1.55 -0.91
C ALA A 31 0.20 2.52 -2.07
N LEU A 32 0.60 3.79 -1.91
CA LEU A 32 0.38 4.83 -2.92
C LEU A 32 1.28 4.63 -4.14
N GLY A 33 2.52 4.17 -3.95
CA GLY A 33 3.42 3.79 -5.05
C GLY A 33 2.85 2.66 -5.90
N PHE A 34 2.29 1.62 -5.28
CA PHE A 34 1.65 0.52 -6.00
C PHE A 34 0.48 1.01 -6.88
N LEU A 35 -0.39 1.87 -6.32
CA LEU A 35 -1.54 2.45 -7.04
C LEU A 35 -1.09 3.29 -8.23
N ARG A 36 -0.16 4.21 -8.01
CA ARG A 36 0.39 5.14 -9.02
C ARG A 36 0.97 4.44 -10.24
N ASP A 37 1.55 3.25 -10.04
CA ASP A 37 2.27 2.53 -11.08
C ASP A 37 1.37 1.59 -11.90
N ARG A 38 0.07 1.50 -11.59
CA ARG A 38 -0.88 0.72 -12.40
C ARG A 38 -1.21 1.47 -13.72
N PRO A 39 -1.27 0.77 -14.87
CA PRO A 39 -1.47 1.41 -16.17
C PRO A 39 -2.84 2.07 -16.35
N PHE A 40 -3.81 1.75 -15.50
CA PHE A 40 -5.18 2.29 -15.52
C PHE A 40 -5.41 3.37 -14.46
N MET A 41 -4.37 3.80 -13.73
CA MET A 41 -4.50 4.79 -12.67
C MET A 41 -4.21 6.20 -13.19
N THR A 42 -5.25 7.05 -13.31
CA THR A 42 -5.08 8.46 -13.70
C THR A 42 -4.79 9.37 -12.51
N SER A 43 -5.49 9.14 -11.40
CA SER A 43 -5.36 9.94 -10.17
C SER A 43 -5.75 9.08 -8.96
N SER A 44 -5.31 9.47 -7.78
CA SER A 44 -5.65 8.82 -6.51
C SER A 44 -6.22 9.84 -5.53
N ILE A 45 -7.33 9.47 -4.89
CA ILE A 45 -7.96 10.28 -3.85
C ILE A 45 -7.32 9.90 -2.52
N ILE A 46 -6.65 10.86 -1.89
CA ILE A 46 -6.03 10.70 -0.57
C ILE A 46 -6.92 11.36 0.49
N GLY A 47 -6.83 10.87 1.74
CA GLY A 47 -7.61 11.35 2.87
C GLY A 47 -6.72 11.57 4.08
N ALA A 48 -6.60 12.83 4.51
CA ALA A 48 -5.75 13.22 5.63
C ALA A 48 -6.55 14.06 6.63
N THR A 49 -6.30 13.84 7.93
CA THR A 49 -6.88 14.66 9.02
C THR A 49 -5.85 15.62 9.63
N SER A 50 -4.62 15.64 9.09
CA SER A 50 -3.55 16.53 9.49
C SER A 50 -2.66 16.92 8.29
N VAL A 51 -1.97 18.06 8.39
CA VAL A 51 -1.05 18.52 7.34
C VAL A 51 0.13 17.56 7.19
N ASN A 52 0.57 16.91 8.27
CA ASN A 52 1.68 15.94 8.22
C ASN A 52 1.29 14.70 7.40
N GLN A 53 0.08 14.17 7.59
CA GLN A 53 -0.42 13.06 6.76
C GLN A 53 -0.57 13.47 5.31
N LEU A 54 -1.15 14.66 5.05
CA LEU A 54 -1.29 15.16 3.69
C LEU A 54 0.08 15.29 2.99
N LYS A 55 1.08 15.75 3.72
CA LYS A 55 2.46 15.85 3.22
C LYS A 55 3.04 14.46 2.93
N GLU A 56 2.91 13.49 3.83
CA GLU A 56 3.37 12.11 3.62
C GLU A 56 2.71 11.47 2.39
N ASP A 57 1.39 11.63 2.24
CA ASP A 57 0.63 11.11 1.11
C ASP A 57 1.10 11.71 -0.23
N ILE A 58 1.37 13.03 -0.27
CA ILE A 58 1.88 13.70 -1.47
C ILE A 58 3.33 13.29 -1.75
N ASP A 59 4.19 13.24 -0.72
CA ASP A 59 5.60 12.88 -0.86
C ASP A 59 5.70 11.45 -1.42
N ALA A 60 4.88 10.50 -0.95
CA ALA A 60 4.80 9.14 -1.49
C ALA A 60 4.53 9.08 -3.01
N PHE A 61 3.88 10.08 -3.60
CA PHE A 61 3.71 10.16 -5.05
C PHE A 61 4.93 10.74 -5.77
N LEU A 62 5.64 11.68 -5.14
CA LEU A 62 6.64 12.55 -5.78
C LEU A 62 8.09 12.15 -5.52
N THR A 63 8.39 11.49 -4.39
CA THR A 63 9.76 11.31 -3.90
C THR A 63 10.28 9.88 -4.08
N ILE A 64 9.40 8.88 -4.10
CA ILE A 64 9.81 7.48 -4.26
C ILE A 64 10.04 7.11 -5.74
N PRO A 65 10.91 6.13 -6.05
CA PRO A 65 11.14 5.66 -7.40
C PRO A 65 9.85 5.29 -8.14
N ARG A 66 9.82 5.61 -9.44
CA ARG A 66 8.72 5.27 -10.35
C ARG A 66 9.27 4.59 -11.61
N PRO A 67 8.94 3.31 -11.87
CA PRO A 67 8.11 2.45 -11.03
C PRO A 67 8.82 2.00 -9.73
N LEU A 68 8.06 1.44 -8.81
CA LEU A 68 8.61 0.63 -7.70
C LEU A 68 9.53 -0.46 -8.27
N ALA A 69 10.60 -0.78 -7.54
CA ALA A 69 11.53 -1.82 -7.93
C ALA A 69 10.82 -3.18 -8.08
N SER A 70 11.28 -3.99 -9.04
CA SER A 70 10.67 -5.29 -9.35
C SER A 70 10.58 -6.20 -8.12
N GLU A 71 11.59 -6.18 -7.24
CA GLU A 71 11.61 -6.96 -5.99
C GLU A 71 10.48 -6.57 -5.03
N VAL A 72 10.15 -5.27 -4.96
CA VAL A 72 9.02 -4.77 -4.15
C VAL A 72 7.72 -5.31 -4.72
N MET A 73 7.57 -5.29 -6.04
CA MET A 73 6.38 -5.78 -6.73
C MET A 73 6.20 -7.30 -6.58
N GLU A 74 7.29 -8.07 -6.59
CA GLU A 74 7.26 -9.52 -6.36
C GLU A 74 6.80 -9.85 -4.94
N ASP A 75 7.29 -9.12 -3.94
CA ASP A 75 6.87 -9.31 -2.54
C ASP A 75 5.39 -8.90 -2.33
N ILE A 76 4.93 -7.81 -2.96
CA ILE A 76 3.51 -7.41 -2.95
C ILE A 76 2.65 -8.54 -3.54
N GLU A 77 3.05 -9.10 -4.67
CA GLU A 77 2.33 -10.19 -5.34
C GLU A 77 2.30 -11.46 -4.48
N ALA A 78 3.38 -11.77 -3.76
CA ALA A 78 3.42 -12.89 -2.84
C ALA A 78 2.41 -12.74 -1.69
N VAL A 79 2.26 -11.53 -1.13
CA VAL A 79 1.23 -11.25 -0.12
C VAL A 79 -0.17 -11.35 -0.74
N PHE A 80 -0.39 -10.76 -1.91
CA PHE A 80 -1.70 -10.80 -2.60
C PHE A 80 -2.16 -12.23 -2.90
N LYS A 81 -1.27 -13.11 -3.39
CA LYS A 81 -1.59 -14.53 -3.65
C LYS A 81 -2.09 -15.27 -2.40
N ARG A 82 -1.57 -14.93 -1.22
CA ARG A 82 -1.97 -15.53 0.05
C ARG A 82 -3.24 -14.91 0.63
N TYR A 83 -3.39 -13.60 0.46
CA TYR A 83 -4.48 -12.81 1.04
C TYR A 83 -5.29 -12.13 -0.07
N LYS A 84 -6.02 -12.93 -0.84
CA LYS A 84 -6.85 -12.42 -1.93
C LYS A 84 -8.13 -11.80 -1.39
N ASP A 85 -8.42 -10.58 -1.82
CA ASP A 85 -9.61 -9.80 -1.45
C ASP A 85 -9.97 -9.84 0.05
N PRO A 86 -8.98 -9.57 0.94
CA PRO A 86 -9.08 -9.93 2.34
C PRO A 86 -10.12 -9.11 3.10
N ALA A 87 -10.55 -7.95 2.57
CA ALA A 87 -11.55 -7.07 3.17
C ALA A 87 -12.99 -7.32 2.66
N ILE A 88 -13.18 -8.27 1.72
CA ILE A 88 -14.50 -8.64 1.19
C ILE A 88 -15.06 -9.88 1.92
N LEU A 89 -14.17 -10.80 2.30
CA LEU A 89 -14.45 -12.01 3.07
C LEU A 89 -14.33 -11.75 4.59
#